data_AF-A0A5C8L0N6-F1
#
_entry.id   AF-A0A5C8L0N6-F1
#
_cell.length_a   1.000
_cell.length_b   1.000
_cell.length_c   1.000
_cell.angle_alpha   90.00
_cell.angle_beta   90.00
_cell.angle_gamma   90.00
#
_symmetry.space_group_name_H-M   'P 1'
#
loop_
_entity.id
_entity.type
_entity.pdbx_description
1 polymer ?
#
loop_
_entity_poly.entity_id
_entity_poly.type
_entity_poly.pdbx_seq_one_letter_code
_entity_poly.pdbx_strand_id
1 'polypeptide(L)'
;RMTGCPNGCARPMLAEIAFIGKAPGKYNMYLGGGHSGNRLNKLYKENIGEAEILESLQPMVTRYAKERHENEHFGDFVIRAGYVKEDNAQIQPSLNRRLEEQRMPWSFSVMQNNEVHP
;
A
#
# COMPACT_ATOMS: atom_id res chain seq x y z
N ARG A 1 -2.28 -9.74 7.37
CA ARG A 1 -1.32 -9.17 8.35
C ARG A 1 -2.07 -8.23 9.31
N MET A 2 -1.61 -8.04 10.54
CA MET A 2 -2.23 -7.11 11.50
C MET A 2 -1.18 -6.20 12.14
N THR A 3 -1.53 -4.95 12.40
CA THR A 3 -0.71 -4.02 13.18
C THR A 3 -1.58 -3.15 14.08
N GLY A 4 -1.11 -2.85 15.28
CA GLY A 4 -1.86 -2.06 16.27
C GLY A 4 -1.82 -0.55 16.02
N CYS A 5 -0.90 -0.06 15.18
CA CYS A 5 -0.73 1.37 14.91
C CYS A 5 -0.32 1.60 13.44
N PRO A 6 -0.52 2.83 12.90
CA PRO A 6 -0.29 3.11 11.48
C PRO A 6 1.20 3.13 11.07
N ASN A 7 2.14 2.99 12.01
CA ASN A 7 3.58 3.01 11.73
C ASN A 7 4.04 1.83 10.85
N GLY A 8 3.23 0.76 10.76
CA GLY A 8 3.40 -0.24 9.71
C GLY A 8 4.56 -1.21 9.88
N CYS A 9 5.01 -1.52 11.12
CA CYS A 9 6.11 -2.45 11.40
C CYS A 9 5.94 -3.82 10.73
N ALA A 10 4.70 -4.30 10.62
CA ALA A 10 4.36 -5.57 9.97
C ALA A 10 4.22 -5.46 8.44
N ARG A 11 4.58 -4.32 7.83
CA ARG A 11 4.36 -4.01 6.40
C ARG A 11 2.93 -4.36 5.96
N PRO A 12 1.89 -3.78 6.61
CA PRO A 12 0.50 -4.15 6.36
C PRO A 12 0.05 -3.81 4.93
N MET A 13 0.59 -2.75 4.32
CA MET A 13 0.19 -2.26 2.99
C MET A 13 0.47 -3.25 1.85
N LEU A 14 1.35 -4.22 2.05
CA LEU A 14 1.71 -5.23 1.05
C LEU A 14 0.95 -6.55 1.23
N ALA A 15 0.08 -6.65 2.23
CA ALA A 15 -0.65 -7.88 2.50
C ALA A 15 -1.93 -7.96 1.67
N GLU A 16 -2.30 -9.18 1.27
CA GLU A 16 -3.59 -9.47 0.60
C GLU A 16 -4.79 -9.02 1.45
N ILE A 17 -4.67 -9.19 2.77
CA ILE A 17 -5.60 -8.68 3.79
C ILE A 17 -4.78 -8.01 4.89
N ALA A 18 -5.12 -6.79 5.27
CA ALA A 18 -4.51 -6.13 6.42
C ALA A 18 -5.50 -5.45 7.35
N PHE A 19 -5.16 -5.45 8.64
CA PHE A 19 -5.86 -4.71 9.67
C PHE A 19 -4.90 -3.73 10.34
N ILE A 20 -5.27 -2.45 10.37
CA ILE A 20 -4.49 -1.38 11.00
C ILE A 20 -5.32 -0.79 12.14
N GLY A 21 -4.84 -0.92 13.37
CA GLY A 21 -5.51 -0.39 14.55
C GLY A 21 -5.66 1.13 14.52
N LYS A 22 -6.84 1.61 14.91
CA LYS A 22 -7.18 3.04 15.03
C LYS A 22 -7.50 3.44 16.47
N ALA A 23 -8.17 2.56 17.20
CA ALA A 23 -8.51 2.71 18.62
C ALA A 23 -8.66 1.30 19.24
N PRO A 24 -8.77 1.17 20.58
CA PRO A 24 -9.02 -0.13 21.21
C PRO A 24 -10.23 -0.83 20.61
N GLY A 25 -10.02 -2.05 20.08
CA GLY A 25 -11.07 -2.84 19.42
C GLY A 25 -11.54 -2.32 18.06
N LYS A 26 -10.84 -1.34 17.46
CA LYS A 26 -11.21 -0.72 16.18
C LYS A 26 -10.07 -0.75 15.16
N TYR A 27 -10.41 -1.16 13.94
CA TYR A 27 -9.44 -1.39 12.87
C TYR A 27 -9.92 -0.82 11.54
N ASN A 28 -8.97 -0.44 10.70
CA ASN A 28 -9.17 -0.27 9.28
C ASN A 28 -8.82 -1.58 8.57
N MET A 29 -9.71 -2.05 7.70
CA MET A 29 -9.53 -3.26 6.91
C MET A 29 -9.12 -2.88 5.48
N TYR A 30 -7.99 -3.44 5.04
CA TYR A 30 -7.42 -3.25 3.70
C TYR A 30 -7.38 -4.56 2.94
N LEU A 31 -7.64 -4.50 1.64
CA LEU A 31 -7.73 -5.66 0.74
C LEU A 31 -6.99 -5.41 -0.57
N GLY A 32 -6.56 -6.49 -1.23
CA GLY A 32 -6.09 -6.43 -2.62
C GLY A 32 -4.58 -6.31 -2.81
N GLY A 33 -3.78 -6.45 -1.74
CA GLY A 33 -2.33 -6.54 -1.88
C GLY A 33 -1.92 -7.80 -2.66
N GLY A 34 -0.80 -7.75 -3.37
CA GLY A 34 -0.32 -8.90 -4.13
C GLY A 34 0.35 -9.95 -3.24
N HIS A 35 0.19 -11.24 -3.57
CA HIS A 35 0.75 -12.35 -2.77
C HIS A 35 2.28 -12.24 -2.56
N SER A 36 3.00 -11.88 -3.63
CA SER A 36 4.45 -11.65 -3.59
C SER A 36 4.86 -10.26 -3.07
N GLY A 37 3.89 -9.41 -2.67
CA GLY A 37 4.15 -8.04 -2.24
C GLY A 37 4.51 -7.08 -3.38
N ASN A 38 4.07 -7.36 -4.61
CA ASN A 38 4.26 -6.50 -5.78
C ASN A 38 3.18 -5.40 -5.94
N ARG A 39 2.11 -5.45 -5.14
CA ARG A 39 0.97 -4.53 -5.21
C ARG A 39 0.52 -4.11 -3.82
N LEU A 40 0.15 -2.83 -3.68
CA LEU A 40 -0.40 -2.27 -2.45
C LEU A 40 -1.88 -2.59 -2.32
N ASN A 41 -2.33 -2.79 -1.08
CA ASN A 41 -3.73 -2.94 -0.76
C ASN A 41 -4.46 -1.59 -0.66
N LYS A 42 -5.79 -1.65 -0.73
CA LYS A 42 -6.69 -0.49 -0.62
C LYS A 42 -7.57 -0.61 0.61
N LEU A 43 -7.93 0.54 1.17
CA LEU A 43 -8.91 0.62 2.26
C LEU A 43 -10.25 0.08 1.76
N TYR A 44 -10.74 -0.96 2.41
CA TYR A 44 -12.05 -1.55 2.14
C TYR A 44 -13.10 -1.03 3.13
N LYS A 45 -12.77 -1.01 4.42
CA LYS A 45 -13.64 -0.50 5.49
C LYS A 45 -12.83 0.22 6.55
N GLU A 46 -13.37 1.30 7.11
CA GLU A 46 -12.73 2.11 8.14
C GLU A 46 -13.41 1.94 9.51
N ASN A 47 -12.61 1.93 10.58
CA ASN A 47 -13.09 2.01 11.97
C ASN A 47 -14.09 0.92 12.38
N ILE A 48 -13.84 -0.31 11.95
CA ILE A 48 -14.70 -1.47 12.20
C ILE A 48 -14.21 -2.30 13.39
N GLY A 49 -15.15 -2.98 14.05
CA GLY A 49 -14.85 -3.89 15.16
C GLY A 49 -14.65 -5.34 14.71
N GLU A 50 -14.25 -6.22 15.63
CA GLU A 50 -13.96 -7.63 15.34
C GLU A 50 -15.18 -8.39 14.76
N ALA A 51 -16.37 -8.21 15.33
CA ALA A 51 -17.59 -8.85 14.82
C ALA A 51 -17.86 -8.47 13.35
N GLU A 52 -17.76 -7.18 13.01
CA GLU A 52 -18.00 -6.70 11.65
C GLU A 52 -16.90 -7.18 10.68
N ILE A 53 -15.65 -7.30 11.15
CA ILE A 53 -14.56 -7.91 10.38
C ILE A 53 -14.93 -9.34 10.00
N LEU A 54 -15.38 -10.15 10.96
CA LEU A 54 -15.77 -11.55 10.72
C LEU A 54 -16.97 -11.66 9.79
N GLU A 55 -18.01 -10.84 10.01
CA GLU A 55 -19.19 -10.77 9.14
C GLU A 55 -18.83 -10.41 7.69
N SER A 56 -17.83 -9.55 7.51
CA SER A 56 -17.36 -9.16 6.18
C SER A 56 -16.49 -10.24 5.55
N LEU A 57 -15.56 -10.83 6.31
CA LEU A 57 -14.60 -11.81 5.81
C LEU A 57 -15.23 -13.16 5.48
N GLN A 58 -16.13 -13.67 6.31
CA GLN A 58 -16.72 -15.01 6.18
C GLN A 58 -17.33 -15.25 4.79
N PRO A 59 -18.20 -14.37 4.24
CA PRO A 59 -18.72 -14.55 2.88
C PRO A 59 -17.64 -14.39 1.81
N MET A 60 -16.64 -13.51 1.99
CA MET A 60 -15.55 -13.34 1.01
C MET A 60 -14.69 -14.60 0.89
N VAL A 61 -14.26 -15.18 2.00
CA VAL A 61 -13.45 -16.40 2.00
C VAL A 61 -14.27 -17.58 1.47
N THR A 62 -15.55 -17.64 1.81
CA THR A 62 -16.47 -18.67 1.26
C THR A 62 -16.58 -18.58 -0.26
N ARG A 63 -16.71 -17.36 -0.81
CA ARG A 63 -16.74 -17.15 -2.26
C ARG A 63 -15.40 -17.44 -2.90
N TYR A 64 -14.29 -17.02 -2.30
CA TYR A 64 -12.95 -17.35 -2.80
C TYR A 64 -12.74 -18.86 -2.91
N ALA A 65 -13.15 -19.63 -1.91
CA ALA A 65 -13.03 -21.09 -1.96
C ALA A 65 -13.79 -21.75 -3.12
N LYS A 66 -14.89 -21.13 -3.59
CA LYS A 66 -15.77 -21.67 -4.64
C LYS A 66 -15.50 -21.11 -6.02
N GLU A 67 -15.12 -19.85 -6.10
CA GLU A 67 -15.08 -19.07 -7.34
C GLU A 67 -13.65 -18.70 -7.77
N ARG A 68 -12.62 -19.08 -7.00
CA ARG A 68 -11.24 -18.79 -7.39
C ARG A 68 -10.85 -19.54 -8.66
N HIS A 69 -10.05 -18.88 -9.49
CA HIS A 69 -9.41 -19.52 -10.63
C HIS A 69 -8.21 -20.35 -10.18
N GLU A 70 -7.71 -21.21 -11.06
CA GLU A 70 -6.49 -21.97 -10.79
C GLU A 70 -5.31 -21.02 -10.58
N ASN A 71 -4.50 -21.27 -9.54
CA ASN A 71 -3.38 -20.44 -9.12
C ASN A 71 -3.72 -18.97 -8.77
N GLU A 72 -4.99 -18.65 -8.57
CA GLU A 72 -5.40 -17.33 -8.10
C GLU A 72 -5.19 -17.20 -6.59
N HIS A 73 -4.57 -16.08 -6.19
CA HIS A 73 -4.41 -15.68 -4.80
C HIS A 73 -5.57 -14.79 -4.32
N PHE A 74 -5.78 -14.69 -3.01
CA PHE A 74 -6.91 -13.97 -2.44
C PHE A 74 -6.89 -12.49 -2.81
N GLY A 75 -5.70 -11.88 -2.84
CA GLY A 75 -5.51 -10.48 -3.22
C GLY A 75 -5.94 -10.16 -4.65
N ASP A 76 -5.77 -11.10 -5.58
CA ASP A 76 -6.23 -10.95 -6.97
C ASP A 76 -7.73 -11.21 -7.08
N PHE A 77 -8.21 -12.23 -6.37
CA PHE A 77 -9.64 -12.55 -6.29
C PHE A 77 -10.47 -11.36 -5.83
N VAL A 78 -10.06 -10.66 -4.76
CA VAL A 78 -10.87 -9.55 -4.23
C VAL A 78 -10.98 -8.36 -5.18
N ILE A 79 -9.98 -8.18 -6.06
CA ILE A 79 -10.02 -7.17 -7.12
C ILE A 79 -10.96 -7.65 -8.24
N ARG A 80 -10.77 -8.89 -8.72
CA ARG A 80 -11.60 -9.48 -9.77
C ARG A 80 -13.07 -9.56 -9.39
N ALA A 81 -13.37 -9.93 -8.15
CA ALA A 81 -14.71 -10.03 -7.60
C ALA A 81 -15.33 -8.66 -7.25
N GLY A 82 -14.58 -7.56 -7.42
CA GLY A 82 -15.07 -6.20 -7.29
C GLY A 82 -15.19 -5.66 -5.85
N TYR A 83 -14.53 -6.30 -4.88
CA TYR A 83 -14.54 -5.80 -3.49
C TYR A 83 -13.71 -4.52 -3.33
N VAL A 84 -12.61 -4.41 -4.06
CA VAL A 84 -11.74 -3.22 -4.11
C VAL A 84 -11.25 -2.99 -5.53
N LYS A 85 -10.89 -1.74 -5.83
CA LYS A 85 -10.20 -1.41 -7.08
C LYS A 85 -8.71 -1.73 -6.95
N GLU A 86 -8.10 -2.13 -8.06
CA GLU A 86 -6.65 -2.25 -8.14
C GLU A 86 -5.97 -0.89 -7.84
N ASP A 87 -4.85 -0.93 -7.13
CA ASP A 87 -4.04 0.27 -6.92
C ASP A 87 -3.26 0.62 -8.18
N ASN A 88 -3.91 1.32 -9.09
CA ASN A 88 -3.29 1.88 -10.27
C ASN A 88 -2.75 3.27 -9.93
N ALA A 89 -1.92 3.39 -8.89
CA ALA A 89 -1.28 4.65 -8.53
C ALA A 89 -0.38 5.12 -9.68
N GLN A 90 -1.00 5.69 -10.71
CA GLN A 90 -0.36 6.60 -11.63
C GLN A 90 0.05 7.76 -10.75
N ILE A 91 1.33 7.80 -10.38
CA ILE A 91 1.97 9.02 -9.92
C ILE A 91 1.57 10.07 -10.95
N GLN A 92 0.75 11.05 -10.57
CA GLN A 92 0.30 12.06 -11.51
C GLN A 92 1.55 12.68 -12.14
N PRO A 93 1.72 12.62 -13.47
CA PRO A 93 2.91 13.19 -14.13
C PRO A 93 3.07 14.69 -13.86
N SER A 94 2.00 15.37 -13.44
CA SER A 94 1.98 16.79 -13.08
C SER A 94 2.85 17.15 -11.88
N LEU A 95 3.15 16.22 -10.97
CA LEU A 95 4.02 16.49 -9.82
C LEU A 95 5.52 16.38 -10.17
N ASN A 96 5.88 15.62 -11.21
CA ASN A 96 7.29 15.43 -11.61
C ASN A 96 7.90 16.66 -12.29
N ARG A 97 7.10 17.47 -12.98
CA ARG A 97 7.62 18.64 -13.73
C ARG A 97 8.27 19.70 -12.82
N ARG A 98 7.76 19.87 -11.59
CA ARG A 98 8.30 20.86 -10.63
C ARG A 98 9.59 20.42 -9.94
N LEU A 99 9.83 19.12 -9.83
CA LEU A 99 11.04 18.59 -9.17
C LEU A 99 12.23 18.53 -10.13
N GLU A 100 12.01 18.37 -11.43
CA GLU A 100 13.07 18.47 -12.44
C GLU A 100 13.54 19.91 -12.65
N GLU A 101 12.64 20.90 -12.60
CA GLU A 101 13.00 22.33 -12.67
C GLU A 101 13.75 22.83 -11.43
N GLN A 102 13.60 22.18 -10.27
CA GLN A 102 14.29 22.55 -9.01
C GLN A 102 15.55 21.73 -8.74
N ARG A 103 15.95 20.83 -9.65
CA ARG A 103 17.21 20.08 -9.55
C ARG A 103 18.37 20.97 -10.00
N MET A 104 18.74 21.92 -9.15
CA MET A 104 19.94 22.76 -9.32
C MET A 104 21.19 21.88 -9.50
N PRO A 105 22.07 22.17 -10.48
CA PRO A 105 23.25 21.36 -10.77
C PRO A 105 24.31 21.55 -9.69
N TRP A 106 24.37 20.65 -8.71
CA TRP A 106 25.49 20.53 -7.79
C TRP A 106 26.64 19.72 -8.42
N SER A 107 27.23 20.24 -9.49
CA SER A 107 28.53 19.75 -9.97
C SER A 107 29.38 20.88 -10.53
N PHE A 108 30.63 20.95 -10.05
CA PHE A 108 31.74 21.79 -10.52
C PHE A 108 31.83 23.26 -10.03
N SER A 109 32.14 23.50 -8.74
CA SER A 109 33.01 24.64 -8.35
C SER A 109 33.53 24.55 -6.91
N VAL A 110 34.23 23.47 -6.54
CA VAL A 110 35.11 23.45 -5.35
C VAL A 110 36.34 22.61 -5.67
N MET A 111 37.20 23.07 -6.58
CA MET A 111 38.58 22.57 -6.75
C MET A 111 39.52 23.58 -7.46
N GLN A 112 39.33 24.88 -7.24
CA GLN A 112 40.35 25.88 -7.57
C GLN A 112 40.33 26.96 -6.50
N ASN A 113 41.20 26.82 -5.51
CA ASN A 113 41.78 27.90 -4.71
C ASN A 113 42.79 27.29 -3.75
N ASN A 114 43.95 26.93 -4.28
CA ASN A 114 45.13 26.74 -3.47
C ASN A 114 46.39 27.06 -4.28
N GLU A 115 46.52 28.30 -4.75
CA GLU A 115 47.81 28.89 -5.15
C GLU A 115 47.89 30.35 -4.67
N VAL A 116 48.71 30.54 -3.63
CA VAL A 116 49.75 31.57 -3.39
C VAL A 116 49.51 33.01 -3.87
N HIS A 117 49.73 33.98 -2.97
CA HIS A 117 50.49 35.24 -3.20
C HIS A 117 50.49 36.12 -1.92
N PRO A 118 51.45 37.05 -1.74
CA PRO A 118 52.90 37.01 -1.96
C PRO A 118 53.71 36.98 -0.64
#